data_AF-A0A5B8NQ66-F1
#
_entry.id   AF-A0A5B8NQ66-F1
#
_cell.length_a   1.000
_cell.length_b   1.000
_cell.length_c   1.000
_cell.angle_alpha   90.00
_cell.angle_beta   90.00
_cell.angle_gamma   90.00
#
_symmetry.space_group_name_H-M   'P 1'
#
loop_
_entity.id
_entity.type
_entity.pdbx_description
1 polymer ?
#
loop_
_entity_poly.entity_id
_entity_poly.type
_entity_poly.pdbx_seq_one_letter_code
_entity_poly.pdbx_strand_id
1 'polypeptide(L)'
;MPYTVSSLSTMQTPQWSKEYETGFPVIDQQHKEMFGLVGELQQAMVKPNQEAEIKSLIEQLLQDTVNHFALEEGLMLEHDYPSYEEHKQIHDRLTRKIQKVLHSIETEKDTSIINTELSHFLHQWLVHHIQGQDQKMIQFFREQNIRDAIPTYV
;
A
#
# COMPACT_ATOMS: atom_id res chain seq x y z
N MET A 1 -16.89 -30.62 -31.05
CA MET A 1 -16.88 -29.35 -30.31
C MET A 1 -16.47 -29.62 -28.87
N PRO A 2 -15.24 -29.35 -28.44
CA PRO A 2 -14.93 -29.34 -27.02
C PRO A 2 -15.20 -27.94 -26.45
N TYR A 3 -15.85 -27.93 -25.29
CA TYR A 3 -16.17 -26.74 -24.51
C TYR A 3 -14.89 -25.99 -24.14
N THR A 4 -14.84 -24.70 -24.46
CA THR A 4 -13.84 -23.76 -23.97
C THR A 4 -14.09 -23.54 -22.48
N VAL A 5 -13.08 -23.84 -21.66
CA VAL A 5 -13.06 -23.43 -20.25
C VAL A 5 -13.06 -21.91 -20.24
N SER A 6 -14.18 -21.33 -19.80
CA SER A 6 -14.38 -19.90 -19.78
C SER A 6 -13.55 -19.28 -18.65
N SER A 7 -12.61 -18.41 -19.04
CA SER A 7 -11.99 -17.32 -18.27
C SER A 7 -11.63 -17.61 -16.82
N LEU A 8 -10.38 -18.05 -16.59
CA LEU A 8 -9.67 -17.62 -15.39
C LEU A 8 -9.68 -16.08 -15.44
N SER A 9 -10.44 -15.41 -14.56
CA SER A 9 -10.21 -14.00 -14.31
C SER A 9 -8.74 -13.85 -13.94
N THR A 10 -7.95 -13.33 -14.87
CA THR A 10 -6.53 -13.06 -14.65
C THR A 10 -6.47 -12.15 -13.44
N MET A 11 -5.96 -12.66 -12.31
CA MET A 11 -5.66 -11.82 -11.17
C MET A 11 -4.69 -10.76 -11.68
N GLN A 12 -5.17 -9.52 -11.78
CA GLN A 12 -4.34 -8.42 -12.25
C GLN A 12 -3.24 -8.24 -11.22
N THR A 13 -2.01 -8.41 -11.67
CA THR A 13 -0.83 -8.21 -10.83
C THR A 13 -0.84 -6.75 -10.36
N PRO A 14 -0.72 -6.49 -9.04
CA PRO A 14 -0.50 -5.15 -8.52
C PRO A 14 0.68 -4.53 -9.25
N GLN A 15 0.44 -3.45 -9.98
CA GLN A 15 1.47 -2.84 -10.82
C GLN A 15 1.39 -1.32 -10.71
N TRP A 16 2.54 -0.70 -10.49
CA TRP A 16 2.68 0.75 -10.58
C TRP A 16 2.32 1.25 -11.99
N SER A 17 1.59 2.36 -12.03
CA SER A 17 1.20 3.07 -13.25
C SER A 17 1.59 4.54 -13.14
N LYS A 18 1.85 5.20 -14.27
CA LYS A 18 2.17 6.63 -14.31
C LYS A 18 1.04 7.51 -13.76
N GLU A 19 -0.19 7.02 -13.77
CA GLU A 19 -1.34 7.72 -13.22
C GLU A 19 -1.29 7.89 -11.70
N TYR A 20 -0.39 7.17 -11.02
CA TYR A 20 -0.16 7.28 -9.58
C TYR A 20 0.96 8.27 -9.24
N GLU A 21 1.67 8.81 -10.23
CA GLU A 21 2.78 9.75 -10.00
C GLU A 21 2.27 11.00 -9.28
N THR A 22 2.86 11.27 -8.13
CA THR A 22 2.65 12.47 -7.32
C THR A 22 3.58 13.60 -7.76
N GLY A 23 4.66 13.28 -8.48
CA GLY A 23 5.70 14.24 -8.86
C GLY A 23 6.67 14.53 -7.72
N PHE A 24 6.56 13.83 -6.60
CA PHE A 24 7.51 13.87 -5.49
C PHE A 24 8.29 12.55 -5.45
N PRO A 25 9.56 12.54 -5.88
CA PRO A 25 10.29 11.31 -6.16
C PRO A 25 10.35 10.30 -5.00
N VAL A 26 10.50 10.77 -3.76
CA VAL A 26 10.55 9.88 -2.58
C VAL A 26 9.21 9.21 -2.33
N ILE A 27 8.09 9.93 -2.45
CA ILE A 27 6.74 9.37 -2.29
C ILE A 27 6.48 8.36 -3.42
N ASP A 28 6.78 8.73 -4.67
CA ASP A 28 6.60 7.85 -5.82
C ASP A 28 7.46 6.57 -5.71
N GLN A 29 8.65 6.66 -5.12
CA GLN A 29 9.50 5.50 -4.87
C GLN A 29 8.92 4.58 -3.80
N GLN A 30 8.46 5.13 -2.67
CA GLN A 30 7.82 4.35 -1.61
C GLN A 30 6.54 3.66 -2.11
N HIS A 31 5.72 4.34 -2.92
CA HIS A 31 4.56 3.70 -3.53
C HIS A 31 4.95 2.54 -4.44
N LYS A 32 5.95 2.70 -5.31
CA LYS A 32 6.43 1.63 -6.20
C LYS A 32 6.89 0.40 -5.41
N GLU A 33 7.62 0.61 -4.33
CA GLU A 33 8.07 -0.45 -3.43
C GLU A 33 6.88 -1.20 -2.81
N MET A 34 5.88 -0.47 -2.29
CA MET A 34 4.66 -1.09 -1.75
C MET A 34 3.86 -1.87 -2.82
N PHE A 35 3.71 -1.34 -4.04
CA PHE A 35 3.09 -2.10 -5.15
C PHE A 35 3.87 -3.39 -5.45
N GLY A 36 5.20 -3.32 -5.45
CA GLY A 36 6.07 -4.48 -5.63
C GLY A 36 5.83 -5.54 -4.56
N LEU A 37 5.83 -5.15 -3.29
CA LEU A 37 5.58 -6.05 -2.16
C LEU A 37 4.19 -6.71 -2.21
N VAL A 38 3.15 -5.96 -2.57
CA VAL A 38 1.80 -6.54 -2.73
C VAL A 38 1.76 -7.51 -3.91
N GLY A 39 2.53 -7.26 -4.98
CA GLY A 39 2.70 -8.18 -6.10
C GLY A 39 3.43 -9.47 -5.71
N GLU A 40 4.50 -9.38 -4.92
CA GLU A 40 5.22 -10.53 -4.38
C GLU A 40 4.33 -11.35 -3.43
N LEU A 41 3.57 -10.67 -2.57
CA LEU A 41 2.61 -11.28 -1.67
C LEU A 41 1.56 -12.10 -2.44
N GLN A 42 0.98 -11.53 -3.50
CA GLN A 42 0.01 -12.23 -4.34
C GLN A 42 0.61 -13.48 -4.99
N GLN A 43 1.87 -13.43 -5.43
CA GLN A 43 2.56 -14.57 -6.02
C GLN A 43 2.90 -15.67 -5.01
N ALA A 44 3.27 -15.30 -3.79
CA ALA A 44 3.54 -16.25 -2.72
C ALA A 44 2.26 -17.00 -2.29
N MET A 45 1.12 -16.29 -2.21
CA MET A 45 -0.18 -16.84 -1.81
C MET A 45 -0.74 -17.94 -2.73
N VAL A 46 -0.29 -18.03 -3.99
CA VAL A 46 -0.74 -19.08 -4.93
C VAL A 46 0.19 -20.30 -4.96
N LYS A 47 1.29 -20.28 -4.20
CA LYS A 47 2.25 -21.38 -4.09
C LYS A 47 2.02 -22.14 -2.78
N PRO A 48 2.19 -23.47 -2.76
CA PRO A 48 2.12 -24.24 -1.52
C PRO A 48 3.32 -23.95 -0.61
N ASN A 49 3.11 -24.09 0.70
CA ASN A 49 4.14 -24.02 1.75
C ASN A 49 4.95 -22.71 1.78
N GLN A 50 4.29 -21.56 1.58
CA GLN A 50 4.93 -20.22 1.61
C GLN A 50 4.57 -19.39 2.84
N GLU A 51 4.06 -20.00 3.91
CA GLU A 51 3.53 -19.27 5.07
C GLU A 51 4.58 -18.35 5.72
N ALA A 52 5.83 -18.80 5.78
CA ALA A 52 6.95 -17.99 6.31
C ALA A 52 7.33 -16.83 5.39
N GLU A 53 7.35 -17.05 4.07
CA GLU A 53 7.61 -16.00 3.07
C GLU A 53 6.51 -14.94 3.12
N ILE A 54 5.25 -15.38 3.13
CA ILE A 54 4.09 -14.48 3.19
C ILE A 54 4.11 -13.65 4.48
N LYS A 55 4.39 -14.27 5.63
CA LYS A 55 4.55 -13.55 6.89
C LYS A 55 5.62 -12.45 6.78
N SER A 56 6.80 -12.81 6.27
CA SER A 56 7.90 -11.86 6.08
C SER A 56 7.53 -10.70 5.15
N LEU A 57 6.79 -10.97 4.07
CA LEU A 57 6.31 -9.94 3.14
C LEU A 57 5.28 -9.01 3.79
N ILE A 58 4.39 -9.54 4.64
CA ILE A 58 3.41 -8.70 5.38
C ILE A 58 4.12 -7.85 6.45
N GLU A 59 5.13 -8.38 7.13
CA GLU A 59 5.96 -7.61 8.08
C GLU A 59 6.69 -6.46 7.38
N GLN A 60 7.31 -6.74 6.23
CA GLN A 60 7.97 -5.73 5.42
C GLN A 60 6.98 -4.67 4.92
N LEU A 61 5.83 -5.10 4.40
CA LEU A 61 4.77 -4.19 3.97
C LEU A 61 4.29 -3.29 5.11
N LEU A 62 4.11 -3.83 6.32
CA LEU A 62 3.74 -3.02 7.49
C LEU A 62 4.80 -1.97 7.80
N GLN A 63 6.07 -2.36 7.79
CA GLN A 63 7.18 -1.44 8.08
C GLN A 63 7.25 -0.31 7.05
N ASP A 64 7.14 -0.65 5.77
CA ASP A 64 7.19 0.32 4.67
C ASP A 64 5.97 1.26 4.70
N THR A 65 4.78 0.70 4.96
CA THR A 65 3.54 1.47 5.14
C THR A 65 3.67 2.49 6.28
N VAL A 66 4.18 2.07 7.44
CA VAL A 66 4.35 2.96 8.60
C VAL A 66 5.37 4.05 8.33
N ASN A 67 6.50 3.72 7.69
CA ASN A 67 7.53 4.70 7.34
C ASN A 67 7.02 5.72 6.31
N HIS A 68 6.30 5.25 5.30
CA HIS A 68 5.68 6.09 4.28
C HIS A 68 4.66 7.04 4.89
N PHE A 69 3.72 6.53 5.70
CA PHE A 69 2.75 7.39 6.38
C PHE A 69 3.40 8.37 7.35
N ALA A 70 4.47 8.01 8.04
CA ALA A 70 5.19 8.93 8.91
C ALA A 70 5.81 10.10 8.13
N LEU A 71 6.32 9.85 6.92
CA LEU A 71 6.83 10.89 6.03
C LEU A 71 5.68 11.83 5.62
N GLU A 72 4.58 11.29 5.09
CA GLU A 72 3.45 12.11 4.64
C GLU A 72 2.81 12.88 5.80
N GLU A 73 2.58 12.24 6.94
CA GLU A 73 2.04 12.87 8.14
C GLU A 73 2.95 13.99 8.65
N GLY A 74 4.27 13.80 8.60
CA GLY A 74 5.23 14.85 8.92
C GLY A 74 5.10 16.06 7.99
N LEU A 75 5.02 15.83 6.68
CA LEU A 75 4.86 16.88 5.68
C LEU A 75 3.51 17.60 5.79
N MET A 76 2.44 16.85 6.05
CA MET A 76 1.12 17.40 6.29
C MET A 76 1.12 18.34 7.50
N LEU A 77 1.79 17.94 8.60
CA LEU A 77 1.92 18.78 9.79
C LEU A 77 2.81 20.00 9.56
N GLU A 78 3.95 19.83 8.89
CA GLU A 78 4.90 20.92 8.60
C GLU A 78 4.28 22.05 7.78
N HIS A 79 3.34 21.70 6.91
CA HIS A 79 2.72 22.62 5.96
C HIS A 79 1.25 22.93 6.25
N ASP A 80 0.79 22.65 7.47
CA ASP A 80 -0.58 22.95 7.92
C ASP A 80 -1.67 22.40 6.98
N TYR A 81 -1.51 21.17 6.50
CA TYR A 81 -2.47 20.54 5.61
C TYR A 81 -3.85 20.42 6.29
N PRO A 82 -4.91 21.07 5.74
CA PRO A 82 -6.17 21.23 6.47
C PRO A 82 -6.90 19.91 6.79
N SER A 83 -6.67 18.85 6.02
CA SER A 83 -7.33 17.55 6.18
C SER A 83 -6.46 16.49 6.86
N TYR A 84 -5.37 16.90 7.54
CA TYR A 84 -4.42 16.01 8.21
C TYR A 84 -5.10 14.94 9.07
N GLU A 85 -6.02 15.35 9.96
CA GLU A 85 -6.65 14.44 10.91
C GLU A 85 -7.48 13.34 10.19
N GLU A 86 -8.20 13.69 9.13
CA GLU A 86 -8.95 12.71 8.33
C GLU A 86 -8.02 11.75 7.59
N HIS A 87 -6.95 12.28 6.98
CA HIS A 87 -5.97 11.50 6.24
C HIS A 87 -5.25 10.51 7.18
N LYS A 88 -4.78 10.98 8.34
CA LYS A 88 -4.17 10.15 9.36
C LYS A 88 -5.09 9.03 9.85
N GLN A 89 -6.38 9.31 10.03
CA GLN A 89 -7.33 8.26 10.42
C GLN A 89 -7.47 7.17 9.36
N ILE A 90 -7.29 7.49 8.08
CA ILE A 90 -7.25 6.51 6.98
C ILE A 90 -5.99 5.65 7.10
N HIS A 91 -4.82 6.25 7.32
CA HIS A 91 -3.55 5.55 7.56
C HIS A 91 -3.65 4.58 8.74
N ASP A 92 -4.09 5.09 9.89
CA ASP A 92 -4.22 4.32 11.12
C ASP A 92 -5.14 3.10 10.94
N ARG A 93 -6.20 3.21 10.12
CA ARG A 93 -7.09 2.08 9.83
C ARG A 93 -6.39 0.99 9.02
N LEU A 94 -5.57 1.35 8.03
CA LEU A 94 -4.80 0.35 7.28
C LEU A 94 -3.76 -0.31 8.17
N THR A 95 -2.96 0.48 8.90
CA THR A 95 -1.91 -0.03 9.79
C THR A 95 -2.48 -1.03 10.80
N ARG A 96 -3.60 -0.70 11.46
CA ARG A 96 -4.28 -1.63 12.37
C ARG A 96 -4.76 -2.91 11.68
N LYS A 97 -5.22 -2.83 10.43
CA LYS A 97 -5.67 -4.01 9.69
C LYS A 97 -4.50 -4.93 9.37
N ILE A 98 -3.36 -4.40 8.92
CA ILE A 98 -2.16 -5.19 8.65
C ILE A 98 -1.62 -5.82 9.94
N GLN A 99 -1.56 -5.05 11.03
CA GLN A 99 -1.18 -5.57 12.35
C GLN A 99 -2.09 -6.70 12.83
N LYS A 100 -3.41 -6.58 12.60
CA LYS A 100 -4.35 -7.65 12.95
C LYS A 100 -4.09 -8.93 12.15
N VAL A 101 -3.76 -8.81 10.87
CA VAL A 101 -3.37 -9.96 10.03
C VAL A 101 -2.14 -10.65 10.61
N LEU A 102 -1.08 -9.90 10.93
CA LEU A 102 0.12 -10.47 11.55
C LEU A 102 -0.19 -11.15 12.89
N HIS A 103 -1.01 -10.51 13.73
CA HIS A 103 -1.42 -11.09 15.00
C HIS A 103 -2.13 -12.45 14.84
N SER A 104 -3.07 -12.57 13.89
CA SER A 104 -3.75 -13.84 13.61
C SER A 104 -2.79 -14.94 13.14
N ILE A 105 -1.78 -14.59 12.32
CA ILE A 105 -0.76 -15.55 11.87
C ILE A 105 0.14 -15.98 13.03
N GLU A 106 0.62 -15.04 13.83
CA GLU A 106 1.64 -15.28 14.85
C GLU A 106 1.08 -15.91 16.12
N THR A 107 -0.05 -15.40 16.58
CA THR A 107 -0.61 -15.72 17.90
C THR A 107 -1.70 -16.77 17.78
N GLU A 108 -2.65 -16.57 16.85
CA GLU A 108 -3.81 -17.46 16.69
C GLU A 108 -3.48 -18.67 15.81
N LYS A 109 -2.34 -18.65 15.10
CA LYS A 109 -1.93 -19.66 14.10
C LYS A 109 -2.98 -19.84 13.01
N ASP A 110 -3.79 -18.82 12.76
CA ASP A 110 -4.81 -18.81 11.71
C ASP A 110 -4.19 -18.30 10.41
N THR A 111 -3.91 -19.22 9.50
CA THR A 111 -3.41 -18.92 8.16
C THR A 111 -4.52 -18.78 7.13
N SER A 112 -5.79 -18.95 7.49
CA SER A 112 -6.92 -18.81 6.55
C SER A 112 -7.09 -17.37 6.05
N ILE A 113 -6.60 -16.40 6.84
CA ILE A 113 -6.52 -14.98 6.48
C ILE A 113 -5.48 -14.70 5.39
N ILE A 114 -4.53 -15.61 5.17
CA ILE A 114 -3.52 -15.54 4.12
C ILE A 114 -4.14 -16.09 2.84
N ASN A 115 -4.87 -15.23 2.14
CA ASN A 115 -5.53 -15.59 0.89
C ASN A 115 -5.47 -14.43 -0.11
N THR A 116 -5.85 -14.72 -1.36
CA THR A 116 -5.79 -13.75 -2.45
C THR A 116 -6.68 -12.52 -2.20
N GLU A 117 -7.73 -12.62 -1.39
CA GLU A 117 -8.58 -11.48 -1.03
C GLU A 117 -7.81 -10.43 -0.22
N LEU A 118 -6.87 -10.85 0.64
CA LEU A 118 -5.99 -9.92 1.35
C LEU A 118 -5.12 -9.12 0.38
N SER A 119 -4.43 -9.80 -0.55
CA SER A 119 -3.60 -9.11 -1.55
C SER A 119 -4.43 -8.17 -2.44
N HIS A 120 -5.65 -8.59 -2.80
CA HIS A 120 -6.57 -7.78 -3.59
C HIS A 120 -7.03 -6.54 -2.83
N PHE A 121 -7.38 -6.69 -1.56
CA PHE A 121 -7.72 -5.58 -0.68
C PHE A 121 -6.57 -4.57 -0.57
N LEU A 122 -5.33 -5.04 -0.35
CA LEU A 122 -4.16 -4.16 -0.22
C LEU A 122 -3.90 -3.39 -1.52
N HIS A 123 -3.97 -4.08 -2.67
CA HIS A 123 -3.84 -3.44 -3.98
C HIS A 123 -4.91 -2.37 -4.22
N GLN A 124 -6.19 -2.71 -3.99
CA GLN A 124 -7.27 -1.74 -4.13
C GLN A 124 -7.14 -0.57 -3.17
N TRP A 125 -6.69 -0.83 -1.94
CA TRP A 125 -6.48 0.22 -0.96
C TRP A 125 -5.41 1.20 -1.45
N LEU A 126 -4.25 0.70 -1.90
CA LEU A 126 -3.16 1.53 -2.43
C LEU A 126 -3.66 2.41 -3.59
N VAL A 127 -4.31 1.81 -4.59
CA VAL A 127 -4.82 2.54 -5.76
C VAL A 127 -5.78 3.66 -5.35
N HIS A 128 -6.80 3.34 -4.54
CA HIS A 128 -7.80 4.33 -4.13
C HIS A 128 -7.23 5.40 -3.20
N HIS A 129 -6.29 5.03 -2.33
CA HIS A 129 -5.65 5.98 -1.42
C HIS A 129 -4.79 6.97 -2.19
N ILE A 130 -3.91 6.48 -3.05
CA ILE A 130 -3.01 7.31 -3.85
C ILE A 130 -3.80 8.26 -4.73
N GLN A 131 -4.73 7.74 -5.54
CA GLN A 131 -5.53 8.57 -6.45
C GLN A 131 -6.51 9.51 -5.74
N GLY A 132 -6.81 9.26 -4.47
CA GLY A 132 -7.84 9.96 -3.72
C GLY A 132 -7.31 10.93 -2.67
N GLN A 133 -6.60 10.43 -1.67
CA GLN A 133 -6.11 11.22 -0.54
C GLN A 133 -4.77 11.84 -0.85
N ASP A 134 -3.80 11.06 -1.33
CA ASP A 134 -2.44 11.55 -1.56
C ASP A 134 -2.46 12.61 -2.65
N GLN A 135 -3.16 12.39 -3.77
CA GLN A 135 -3.30 13.41 -4.80
C GLN A 135 -3.93 14.74 -4.30
N LYS A 136 -4.81 14.72 -3.28
CA LYS A 136 -5.34 15.96 -2.67
C LYS A 136 -4.28 16.67 -1.83
N MET A 137 -3.52 15.93 -1.03
CA MET A 137 -2.38 16.46 -0.28
C MET A 137 -1.36 17.09 -1.24
N ILE A 138 -1.02 16.36 -2.30
CA ILE A 138 -0.07 16.77 -3.35
C ILE A 138 -0.58 18.01 -4.10
N GLN A 139 -1.87 18.10 -4.40
CA GLN A 139 -2.47 19.30 -4.98
C GLN A 139 -2.30 20.50 -4.05
N PHE A 140 -2.62 20.34 -2.76
CA PHE A 140 -2.42 21.40 -1.77
C PHE A 140 -0.97 21.88 -1.72
N PHE A 141 0.00 20.95 -1.65
CA PHE A 141 1.42 21.31 -1.67
C PHE A 141 1.82 22.09 -2.92
N ARG A 142 1.31 21.70 -4.10
CA ARG A 142 1.56 22.43 -5.36
C ARG A 142 0.98 23.84 -5.32
N GLU A 143 -0.23 24.03 -4.80
CA GLU A 143 -0.89 25.34 -4.68
C GLU A 143 -0.14 26.28 -3.72
N GLN A 144 0.48 25.72 -2.68
CA GLN A 144 1.33 26.45 -1.75
C GLN A 144 2.79 26.62 -2.23
N ASN A 145 3.13 26.16 -3.44
CA ASN A 145 4.49 26.15 -4.00
C ASN A 145 5.52 25.38 -3.14
N ILE A 146 5.06 24.37 -2.41
CA ILE A 146 5.88 23.45 -1.63
C ILE A 146 6.40 22.37 -2.59
N ARG A 147 7.41 22.72 -3.39
CA ARG A 147 8.06 21.78 -4.33
C ARG A 147 9.40 21.26 -3.84
N ASP A 148 10.11 22.04 -3.03
CA ASP A 148 11.50 21.77 -2.64
C ASP A 148 11.64 21.30 -1.17
N ALA A 149 10.54 21.21 -0.43
CA ALA A 149 10.55 20.87 1.00
C ALA A 149 10.70 19.37 1.27
N ILE A 150 10.39 18.51 0.29
CA ILE A 150 10.56 17.06 0.43
C ILE A 150 11.98 16.70 0.03
N PRO A 151 12.80 16.12 0.93
CA PRO A 151 14.14 15.67 0.60
C PRO A 151 14.12 14.80 -0.64
N THR A 152 14.97 15.08 -1.63
CA THR A 152 15.06 14.28 -2.86
C THR A 152 15.77 12.94 -2.64
N TYR A 153 16.35 12.75 -1.45
CA TYR A 153 17.04 11.54 -1.00
C TYR A 153 16.89 11.39 0.52
N VAL A 154 16.66 10.15 0.96
CA VAL A 154 16.89 9.66 2.34
C VAL A 154 18.17 8.83 2.34
#